data_AF-A0A934HDX6-F1
#
_entry.id   AF-A0A934HDX6-F1
#
_cell.length_a   1.000
_cell.length_b   1.000
_cell.length_c   1.000
_cell.angle_alpha   90.00
_cell.angle_beta   90.00
_cell.angle_gamma   90.00
#
_symmetry.space_group_name_H-M   'P 1'
#
loop_
_entity.id
_entity.type
_entity.pdbx_description
1 polymer ?
#
loop_
_entity_poly.entity_id
_entity_poly.type
_entity_poly.pdbx_seq_one_letter_code
_entity_poly.pdbx_strand_id
1 'polypeptide(L)'
;STETEGLISNPEFSNLIRDALRDYWGGPKLTESELLKLNIVWREMEQADDHNPVRALRTVLAQAIENLKPEGQRSMTTSEWILYNILEMRFLQGRKVLDVALRLAMSESDLYRKQRVAIEEVAHQIEEMERNWIVSQQTSASAPPSNGANHIAGK
;
A
#
# COMPACT_ATOMS: atom_id res chain seq x y z
N SER A 1 10.22 -13.25 -7.60
CA SER A 1 8.78 -13.57 -7.50
C SER A 1 8.43 -14.49 -6.32
N THR A 2 9.13 -15.60 -6.08
CA THR A 2 8.76 -16.54 -4.99
C THR A 2 8.97 -15.98 -3.57
N GLU A 3 9.99 -15.15 -3.36
CA GLU A 3 10.28 -14.57 -2.03
C GLU A 3 9.22 -13.54 -1.59
N THR A 4 8.84 -12.63 -2.48
CA THR A 4 7.82 -11.61 -2.20
C THR A 4 6.42 -12.23 -2.04
N GLU A 5 6.13 -13.30 -2.77
CA GLU A 5 4.89 -14.05 -2.62
C GLU A 5 4.79 -14.75 -1.25
N GLY A 6 5.94 -15.23 -0.73
CA GLY A 6 6.05 -15.74 0.63
C GLY A 6 5.85 -14.65 1.69
N LEU A 7 6.36 -13.43 1.44
CA LEU A 7 6.19 -12.29 2.34
C LEU A 7 4.73 -11.86 2.46
N ILE A 8 4.02 -11.70 1.34
CA ILE A 8 2.61 -11.26 1.34
C ILE A 8 1.64 -12.35 1.82
N SER A 9 2.07 -13.61 1.87
CA SER A 9 1.26 -14.72 2.40
C SER A 9 1.56 -15.03 3.87
N ASN A 10 2.48 -14.28 4.48
CA ASN A 10 2.87 -14.46 5.87
C ASN A 10 1.76 -13.95 6.81
N PRO A 11 1.31 -14.73 7.81
CA PRO A 11 0.34 -14.27 8.81
C PRO A 11 0.75 -12.97 9.54
N GLU A 12 2.05 -12.71 9.65
CA GLU A 12 2.61 -11.52 10.29
C GLU A 12 2.68 -10.29 9.36
N PHE A 13 2.23 -10.41 8.10
CA PHE A 13 2.29 -9.32 7.12
C PHE A 13 1.56 -8.06 7.61
N SER A 14 0.37 -8.21 8.19
CA SER A 14 -0.38 -7.09 8.79
C SER A 14 0.37 -6.40 9.95
N ASN A 15 1.21 -7.14 10.69
CA ASN A 15 2.05 -6.58 11.75
C ASN A 15 3.21 -5.77 11.16
N LEU A 16 3.80 -6.20 10.03
CA LEU A 16 4.80 -5.41 9.31
C LEU A 16 4.20 -4.09 8.78
N ILE A 17 3.00 -4.14 8.21
CA ILE A 17 2.27 -2.93 7.78
C ILE A 17 2.02 -2.00 8.96
N ARG A 18 1.53 -2.54 10.10
CA ARG A 18 1.32 -1.76 11.33
C ARG A 18 2.60 -1.06 11.78
N ASP A 19 3.69 -1.80 11.84
CA ASP A 19 4.99 -1.31 12.29
C ASP A 19 5.51 -0.20 11.36
N ALA A 20 5.40 -0.39 10.04
CA ALA A 20 5.77 0.63 9.05
C ALA A 20 4.89 1.89 9.12
N LEU A 21 3.57 1.74 9.30
CA LEU A 21 2.64 2.87 9.47
C LEU A 21 2.89 3.65 10.77
N ARG A 22 3.29 2.98 11.85
CA ARG A 22 3.68 3.65 13.11
C ARG A 22 4.89 4.56 12.90
N ASP A 23 5.84 4.10 12.10
CA ASP A 23 7.12 4.77 11.84
C ASP A 23 7.13 5.53 10.51
N TYR A 24 5.94 5.84 9.96
CA TYR A 24 5.71 6.43 8.62
C TYR A 24 6.58 7.67 8.31
N TRP A 25 6.91 8.45 9.34
CA TRP A 25 7.71 9.68 9.25
C TRP A 25 9.22 9.48 9.42
N GLY A 26 9.72 8.25 9.30
CA GLY A 26 11.16 7.96 9.24
C GLY A 26 11.72 7.20 10.45
N GLY A 27 10.92 6.35 11.10
CA GLY A 27 11.42 5.42 12.11
C GLY A 27 11.95 4.11 11.51
N PRO A 28 12.71 3.33 12.31
CA PRO A 28 13.38 2.10 11.85
C PRO A 28 12.42 1.07 11.27
N LYS A 29 11.17 0.98 11.77
CA LYS A 29 10.20 0.02 11.24
C LYS A 29 9.70 0.32 9.83
N LEU A 30 9.94 1.53 9.33
CA LEU A 30 9.77 1.89 7.93
C LEU A 30 11.10 1.76 7.17
N THR A 31 12.18 2.34 7.69
CA THR A 31 13.45 2.47 6.96
C THR A 31 14.21 1.16 6.78
N GLU A 32 13.94 0.18 7.66
CA GLU A 32 14.58 -1.15 7.66
C GLU A 32 13.53 -2.26 7.47
N SER A 33 12.36 -1.89 6.93
CA SER A 33 11.24 -2.82 6.80
C SER A 33 11.51 -3.90 5.75
N GLU A 34 11.10 -5.13 6.02
CA GLU A 34 11.05 -6.21 5.02
C GLU A 34 10.13 -5.85 3.85
N LEU A 35 9.19 -4.93 4.04
CA LEU A 35 8.31 -4.41 2.99
C LEU A 35 9.07 -3.70 1.86
N LEU A 36 10.29 -3.23 2.11
CA LEU A 36 11.15 -2.64 1.08
C LEU A 36 11.48 -3.63 -0.05
N LYS A 37 11.32 -4.93 0.20
CA LYS A 37 11.59 -6.00 -0.78
C LYS A 37 10.44 -6.23 -1.76
N LEU A 38 9.25 -5.66 -1.54
CA LEU A 38 8.08 -5.84 -2.40
C LEU A 38 8.33 -5.31 -3.82
N ASN A 39 7.88 -6.04 -4.84
CA ASN A 39 8.13 -5.66 -6.23
C ASN A 39 7.46 -4.32 -6.58
N ILE A 40 6.29 -4.04 -6.01
CA ILE A 40 5.63 -2.73 -6.20
C ILE A 40 6.43 -1.57 -5.60
N VAL A 41 7.21 -1.80 -4.53
CA VAL A 41 8.09 -0.79 -3.94
C VAL A 41 9.31 -0.56 -4.82
N TRP A 42 9.94 -1.62 -5.33
CA TRP A 42 11.03 -1.50 -6.30
C TRP A 42 10.59 -0.74 -7.55
N ARG A 43 9.40 -1.05 -8.09
CA ARG A 43 8.83 -0.35 -9.24
C ARG A 43 8.61 1.14 -8.97
N GLU A 44 7.99 1.49 -7.85
CA GLU A 44 7.79 2.90 -7.47
C GLU A 44 9.13 3.63 -7.28
N MET A 45 10.14 2.95 -6.76
CA MET A 45 11.49 3.49 -6.62
C MET A 45 12.15 3.76 -7.98
N GLU A 46 12.03 2.85 -8.94
CA GLU A 46 12.57 3.01 -10.31
C GLU A 46 11.91 4.17 -11.07
N GLN A 47 10.65 4.48 -10.75
CA GLN A 47 9.91 5.58 -11.35
C GLN A 47 10.21 6.94 -10.69
N ALA A 48 10.80 6.94 -9.50
CA ALA A 48 11.13 8.14 -8.76
C ALA A 48 12.53 8.67 -9.09
N ASP A 49 12.66 9.99 -9.28
CA ASP A 49 13.94 10.61 -9.62
C ASP A 49 15.06 10.34 -8.59
N ASP A 50 14.71 10.31 -7.30
CA ASP A 50 15.65 10.14 -6.19
C ASP A 50 16.03 8.67 -5.90
N HIS A 51 15.36 7.71 -6.55
CA HIS A 51 15.55 6.27 -6.35
C HIS A 51 15.58 5.86 -4.86
N ASN A 52 14.80 6.52 -4.02
CA ASN A 52 14.79 6.29 -2.58
C ASN A 52 13.77 5.20 -2.19
N PRO A 53 14.20 4.02 -1.70
CA PRO A 53 13.29 2.91 -1.39
C PRO A 53 12.35 3.20 -0.22
N VAL A 54 12.78 3.99 0.77
CA VAL A 54 11.93 4.38 1.91
C VAL A 54 10.83 5.33 1.45
N ARG A 55 11.15 6.25 0.53
CA ARG A 55 10.16 7.13 -0.08
C ARG A 55 9.18 6.34 -0.93
N ALA A 56 9.66 5.38 -1.73
CA ALA A 56 8.81 4.51 -2.53
C ALA A 56 7.87 3.68 -1.65
N LEU A 57 8.34 3.08 -0.56
CA LEU A 57 7.49 2.37 0.39
C LEU A 57 6.43 3.29 1.00
N ARG A 58 6.80 4.53 1.34
CA ARG A 58 5.84 5.53 1.84
C ARG A 58 4.77 5.85 0.80
N THR A 59 5.15 5.98 -0.46
CA THR A 59 4.23 6.18 -1.58
C THR A 59 3.27 5.01 -1.73
N VAL A 60 3.77 3.77 -1.71
CA VAL A 60 2.94 2.55 -1.78
C VAL A 60 1.95 2.47 -0.62
N LEU A 61 2.38 2.74 0.62
CA LEU A 61 1.49 2.77 1.79
C LEU A 61 0.40 3.84 1.64
N ALA A 62 0.75 5.02 1.13
CA ALA A 62 -0.21 6.09 0.90
C ALA A 62 -1.22 5.75 -0.22
N GLN A 63 -0.75 5.15 -1.31
CA GLN A 63 -1.61 4.66 -2.40
C GLN A 63 -2.58 3.58 -1.89
N ALA A 64 -2.09 2.62 -1.10
CA ALA A 64 -2.94 1.58 -0.52
C ALA A 64 -4.03 2.17 0.38
N ILE A 65 -3.70 3.17 1.22
CA ILE A 65 -4.70 3.86 2.03
C ILE A 65 -5.70 4.63 1.15
N GLU A 66 -5.23 5.30 0.09
CA GLU A 66 -6.10 6.07 -0.80
C GLU A 66 -7.06 5.16 -1.60
N ASN A 67 -6.65 3.95 -1.96
CA ASN A 67 -7.51 2.97 -2.62
C ASN A 67 -8.68 2.50 -1.73
N LEU A 68 -8.54 2.60 -0.40
CA LEU A 68 -9.61 2.28 0.55
C LEU A 68 -10.62 3.44 0.74
N LYS A 69 -10.43 4.55 0.03
CA LYS A 69 -11.32 5.70 0.13
C LYS A 69 -12.70 5.39 -0.46
N PRO A 70 -13.78 5.54 0.31
CA PRO A 70 -15.13 5.34 -0.21
C PRO A 70 -15.51 6.42 -1.23
N GLU A 71 -16.49 6.09 -2.07
CA GLU A 71 -17.12 7.06 -2.96
C GLU A 71 -18.06 8.01 -2.20
N GLY A 72 -18.38 9.15 -2.82
CA GLY A 72 -19.37 10.10 -2.32
C GLY A 72 -18.80 11.16 -1.37
N GLN A 73 -19.69 11.85 -0.67
CA GLN A 73 -19.32 12.94 0.23
C GLN A 73 -18.71 12.38 1.52
N ARG A 74 -17.51 12.88 1.86
CA ARG A 74 -16.80 12.48 3.07
C ARG A 74 -17.64 12.71 4.33
N SER A 75 -17.82 11.65 5.10
CA SER A 75 -18.45 11.68 6.42
C SER A 75 -17.46 11.29 7.51
N MET A 76 -17.57 11.90 8.69
CA MET A 76 -16.67 11.61 9.82
C MET A 76 -17.19 10.48 10.73
N THR A 77 -18.44 10.06 10.57
CA THR A 77 -19.12 9.18 11.53
C THR A 77 -19.83 7.98 10.89
N THR A 78 -19.95 7.92 9.56
CA THR A 78 -20.56 6.76 8.91
C THR A 78 -19.59 5.57 8.88
N SER A 79 -20.14 4.37 8.92
CA SER A 79 -19.36 3.12 8.91
C SER A 79 -18.46 2.97 7.69
N GLU A 80 -18.91 3.46 6.53
CA GLU A 80 -18.15 3.39 5.27
C GLU A 80 -16.86 4.19 5.33
N TRP A 81 -16.90 5.40 5.90
CA TRP A 81 -15.75 6.31 5.93
C TRP A 81 -14.83 6.10 7.13
N ILE A 82 -15.28 5.37 8.14
CA ILE A 82 -14.61 5.38 9.45
C ILE A 82 -13.19 4.81 9.39
N LEU A 83 -12.96 3.73 8.63
CA LEU A 83 -11.64 3.10 8.53
C LEU A 83 -10.65 4.00 7.79
N TYR A 84 -11.06 4.55 6.63
CA TYR A 84 -10.26 5.52 5.87
C TYR A 84 -9.90 6.74 6.71
N ASN A 85 -10.88 7.33 7.42
CA ASN A 85 -10.64 8.48 8.29
C ASN A 85 -9.63 8.17 9.40
N ILE A 86 -9.70 6.97 9.98
CA ILE A 86 -8.72 6.54 11.00
C ILE A 86 -7.34 6.47 10.37
N LEU A 87 -7.17 5.83 9.21
CA LEU A 87 -5.89 5.68 8.53
C LEU A 87 -5.26 7.03 8.18
N GLU A 88 -6.03 7.89 7.50
CA GLU A 88 -5.57 9.21 7.07
C GLU A 88 -5.17 10.07 8.28
N MET A 89 -6.02 10.14 9.30
CA MET A 89 -5.75 11.00 10.45
C MET A 89 -4.62 10.45 11.34
N ARG A 90 -4.57 9.14 11.59
CA ARG A 90 -3.57 8.54 12.50
C ARG A 90 -2.19 8.48 11.89
N PHE A 91 -2.09 8.10 10.62
CA PHE A 91 -0.81 7.76 10.01
C PHE A 91 -0.36 8.86 9.03
N LEU A 92 -1.21 9.23 8.05
CA LEU A 92 -0.83 10.22 7.04
C LEU A 92 -0.77 11.64 7.59
N GLN A 93 -1.54 11.96 8.62
CA GLN A 93 -1.51 13.27 9.30
C GLN A 93 -0.78 13.24 10.65
N GLY A 94 -0.44 12.05 11.17
CA GLY A 94 0.27 11.89 12.45
C GLY A 94 -0.50 12.38 13.68
N ARG A 95 -1.84 12.40 13.65
CA ARG A 95 -2.66 12.88 14.79
C ARG A 95 -2.63 11.91 15.96
N LYS A 96 -2.72 12.44 17.18
CA LYS A 96 -2.78 11.66 18.42
C LYS A 96 -4.09 10.87 18.51
N VAL A 97 -4.05 9.74 19.23
CA VAL A 97 -5.19 8.81 19.38
C VAL A 97 -6.41 9.56 19.90
N LEU A 98 -6.21 10.33 20.98
CA LEU A 98 -7.27 11.10 21.63
C LEU A 98 -7.94 12.09 20.67
N ASP A 99 -7.15 12.85 19.89
CA ASP A 99 -7.68 13.83 18.92
C ASP A 99 -8.52 13.15 17.83
N VAL A 100 -8.07 11.98 17.36
CA VAL A 100 -8.80 11.18 16.37
C VAL A 100 -10.10 10.64 16.95
N ALA A 101 -10.07 10.07 18.15
CA ALA A 101 -11.24 9.51 18.81
C ALA A 101 -12.32 10.58 19.02
N LEU A 102 -11.92 11.76 19.52
CA LEU A 102 -12.80 12.92 19.67
C LEU A 102 -13.38 13.37 18.33
N ARG A 103 -12.54 13.50 17.30
CA ARG A 103 -12.97 13.96 15.97
C ARG A 103 -13.98 13.02 15.31
N LEU A 104 -13.86 11.71 15.55
CA LEU A 104 -14.76 10.68 15.02
C LEU A 104 -15.90 10.32 15.98
N ALA A 105 -16.06 11.07 17.08
CA ALA A 105 -17.10 10.87 18.08
C ALA A 105 -17.17 9.42 18.63
N MET A 106 -16.00 8.83 18.94
CA MET A 106 -15.89 7.47 19.49
C MET A 106 -14.95 7.41 20.70
N SER A 107 -15.01 6.32 21.46
CA SER A 107 -14.04 6.07 22.54
C SER A 107 -12.68 5.63 21.98
N GLU A 108 -11.61 5.80 22.76
CA GLU A 108 -10.28 5.28 22.37
C GLU A 108 -10.30 3.76 22.18
N SER A 109 -11.02 3.02 23.02
CA SER A 109 -11.14 1.57 22.89
C SER A 109 -11.79 1.17 21.56
N ASP A 110 -12.83 1.89 21.13
CA ASP A 110 -13.44 1.63 19.83
C ASP A 110 -12.51 2.01 18.68
N LEU A 111 -11.80 3.13 18.81
CA LEU A 111 -10.78 3.57 17.85
C LEU A 111 -9.69 2.50 17.67
N TYR A 112 -9.15 1.93 18.75
CA TYR A 112 -8.11 0.90 18.65
C TYR A 112 -8.60 -0.35 17.91
N ARG A 113 -9.85 -0.78 18.14
CA ARG A 113 -10.43 -1.93 17.41
C ARG A 113 -10.58 -1.62 15.92
N LYS A 114 -11.13 -0.46 15.58
CA LYS A 114 -11.30 -0.04 14.17
C LYS A 114 -9.97 0.21 13.47
N GLN A 115 -8.98 0.75 14.19
CA GLN A 115 -7.62 0.93 13.67
C GLN A 115 -6.98 -0.41 13.31
N ARG A 116 -7.20 -1.46 14.12
CA ARG A 116 -6.71 -2.81 13.78
C ARG A 116 -7.31 -3.32 12.48
N VAL A 117 -8.64 -3.24 12.32
CA VAL A 117 -9.33 -3.62 11.08
C VAL A 117 -8.82 -2.80 9.91
N ALA A 118 -8.69 -1.48 10.07
CA ALA A 118 -8.21 -0.62 9.00
C ALA A 118 -6.78 -0.97 8.54
N ILE A 119 -5.90 -1.41 9.44
CA ILE A 119 -4.56 -1.89 9.08
C ILE A 119 -4.62 -3.23 8.33
N GLU A 120 -5.53 -4.13 8.73
CA GLU A 120 -5.77 -5.39 8.03
C GLU A 120 -6.24 -5.12 6.58
N GLU A 121 -7.11 -4.14 6.36
CA GLU A 121 -7.52 -3.70 5.00
C GLU A 121 -6.35 -3.12 4.18
N VAL A 122 -5.44 -2.34 4.79
CA VAL A 122 -4.24 -1.85 4.10
C VAL A 122 -3.32 -3.01 3.71
N ALA A 123 -3.18 -4.02 4.58
CA ALA A 123 -2.40 -5.21 4.26
C ALA A 123 -3.00 -5.92 3.05
N HIS A 124 -4.29 -6.23 3.06
CA HIS A 124 -4.99 -6.84 1.92
C HIS A 124 -4.82 -6.03 0.63
N GLN A 125 -4.96 -4.71 0.70
CA GLN A 125 -4.79 -3.85 -0.46
C GLN A 125 -3.36 -3.92 -1.05
N ILE A 126 -2.33 -3.99 -0.21
CA ILE A 126 -0.93 -4.13 -0.64
C ILE A 126 -0.68 -5.53 -1.23
N GLU A 127 -1.24 -6.58 -0.64
CA GLU A 127 -1.17 -7.93 -1.21
C GLU A 127 -1.75 -7.98 -2.62
N GLU A 128 -2.92 -7.35 -2.84
CA GLU A 128 -3.56 -7.27 -4.15
C GLU A 128 -2.70 -6.48 -5.14
N MET A 129 -2.16 -5.33 -4.74
CA MET A 129 -1.25 -4.53 -5.56
C MET A 129 -0.04 -5.36 -6.01
N GLU A 130 0.56 -6.11 -5.09
CA GLU A 130 1.71 -6.98 -5.36
C GLU A 130 1.35 -8.14 -6.32
N ARG A 131 0.23 -8.85 -6.08
CA ARG A 131 -0.22 -9.94 -6.95
C ARG A 131 -0.57 -9.45 -8.36
N ASN A 132 -1.28 -8.33 -8.48
CA ASN A 132 -1.63 -7.74 -9.77
C ASN A 132 -0.37 -7.36 -10.56
N TRP A 133 0.66 -6.86 -9.89
CA TRP A 133 1.93 -6.57 -10.52
C TRP A 133 2.61 -7.82 -11.06
N ILE A 134 2.70 -8.89 -10.25
CA ILE A 134 3.30 -10.17 -10.67
C ILE A 134 2.58 -10.74 -11.91
N VAL A 135 1.25 -10.72 -11.94
CA VAL A 135 0.45 -11.19 -13.08
C VAL A 135 0.69 -10.33 -14.33
N SER A 136 0.76 -9.01 -14.18
CA SER A 136 1.00 -8.09 -15.30
C SER A 136 2.37 -8.31 -15.97
N GLN A 137 3.39 -8.65 -15.18
CA GLN A 137 4.75 -8.95 -15.66
C GLN A 137 4.84 -10.32 -16.37
N GLN A 138 4.07 -11.31 -15.92
CA GLN A 138 3.99 -12.62 -16.60
C GLN A 138 3.28 -12.53 -17.95
N THR A 139 2.22 -11.71 -18.03
CA THR A 139 1.46 -11.49 -19.27
C THR A 139 2.30 -10.78 -20.33
N SER A 140 3.08 -9.77 -19.93
CA SER A 140 3.97 -9.03 -20.84
C SER A 140 5.19 -9.85 -21.29
N ALA A 141 5.69 -10.77 -20.46
CA ALA A 141 6.77 -11.68 -20.84
C ALA A 141 6.32 -12.82 -21.79
N SER A 142 5.02 -13.14 -21.83
CA SER A 142 4.46 -14.26 -22.62
C SER A 142 3.86 -13.82 -23.97
N ALA A 143 3.86 -12.52 -24.28
CA ALA A 143 3.43 -12.01 -25.59
C ALA A 143 4.47 -12.38 -26.66
N PRO A 144 4.10 -13.06 -27.77
CA PRO A 144 5.04 -13.39 -28.83
C PRO A 144 5.61 -12.09 -29.44
N PRO A 145 6.91 -12.03 -29.80
CA PRO A 145 7.44 -10.89 -30.53
C PRO A 145 6.62 -10.73 -31.81
N SER A 146 5.98 -9.56 -31.94
CA SER A 146 5.32 -9.15 -33.17
C SER A 146 6.38 -9.13 -34.27
N ASN A 147 6.37 -10.16 -35.11
CA ASN A 147 7.31 -10.31 -36.22
C ASN A 147 6.94 -9.31 -37.33
N GLY A 148 7.27 -8.04 -37.08
CA GLY A 148 7.17 -6.95 -38.03
C GLY A 148 8.52 -6.72 -38.71
N ALA A 149 8.87 -7.56 -39.68
CA ALA A 149 9.72 -7.18 -40.83
C ALA A 149 9.88 -8.36 -41.79
N ASN A 150 9.24 -8.28 -42.95
CA ASN A 150 10.02 -8.50 -44.17
C ASN A 150 9.68 -7.42 -45.20
N HIS A 151 10.67 -6.58 -45.43
CA HIS A 151 10.71 -5.47 -46.36
C HIS A 151 11.27 -6.00 -47.69
N ILE A 152 10.67 -5.58 -48.81
CA ILE A 152 11.20 -5.43 -50.18
C ILE A 152 11.82 -6.64 -50.94
N ALA A 153 11.33 -6.86 -52.16
CA ALA A 153 12.16 -6.80 -53.37
C ALA A 153 11.31 -6.95 -54.65
N GLY A 154 11.32 -5.88 -55.46
CA GLY A 154 11.36 -5.84 -56.93
C GLY A 154 10.48 -6.76 -57.77
N LYS A 155 9.53 -6.16 -58.50
CA LYS A 155 9.67 -5.86 -59.94
C LYS A 155 8.55 -4.96 -60.43
#